data_AF-A0A3P8MBX9-F1
#
_entry.id   AF-A0A3P8MBX9-F1
#
_cell.length_a   1.000
_cell.length_b   1.000
_cell.length_c   1.000
_cell.angle_alpha   90.00
_cell.angle_beta   90.00
_cell.angle_gamma   90.00
#
_symmetry.space_group_name_H-M   'P 1'
#
loop_
_entity.id
_entity.type
_entity.pdbx_description
1 polymer ?
#
loop_
_entity_poly.entity_id
_entity_poly.type
_entity_poly.pdbx_seq_one_letter_code
_entity_poly.pdbx_strand_id
1 'polypeptide(L)'
;MTCAGPDSASVPVTGARRRRLHTAAPAMVLVVLAPIVGEFFLGNLTVDKALILLLFTPLYGGGALLIRETVRRTHRGWPSMILLAAAYALIEEGPVDQLLWNPGYSGGHDALAGDAYLPVPGTNVSIVQAVLSLHVIWSICVPIALVESFFPDRRTVPWLSRAGWSGAALLFGAGVAIGFVGTRAEDPFRATPLQHALSIVVIVGLIVLAFVVPTGLRAVDRRAPRPWLVGVTTLLLTSAMLTLVMFWPTRWSQWISVAAWVLAAGALATGLRYWSRCRGWGDSHRLAAAAGALATYTWIAFPHRPVGGGGPVVDLAGNAVCALAAAALVVGGARRIARAEPPPGPRGAEARGRGRRSAASPPPRAWRWMIPPVVATVTVVVVVFAASVLQHDDLLAQARAEDPAAPHAALVAQLWSRLLFGILLAVSWPLCLQRLARGSTAVYRRCRRVAVAAAIVLLAAAALAAGPSWLRLAHVVLAVCEVGIFAAAMHPAMRAWYATSKRPATRAEDT
;
A
#
# COMPACT_ATOMS: atom_id res chain seq x y z
N MET A 1 -1.37 76.37 11.91
CA MET A 1 -0.42 75.44 12.56
C MET A 1 -1.18 74.18 12.92
N THR A 2 -1.47 73.23 12.02
CA THR A 2 -0.59 72.23 11.36
C THR A 2 0.38 71.54 12.31
N CYS A 3 0.15 70.25 12.59
CA CYS A 3 1.19 69.24 12.84
C CYS A 3 0.69 67.86 12.35
N ALA A 4 1.54 67.23 11.53
CA ALA A 4 1.36 65.96 10.83
C ALA A 4 1.79 64.76 11.71
N GLY A 5 1.42 63.53 11.29
CA GLY A 5 2.02 62.26 11.77
C GLY A 5 3.46 62.06 11.24
N PRO A 6 4.08 60.85 11.25
CA PRO A 6 3.51 59.50 11.46
C PRO A 6 4.37 58.57 12.36
N ASP A 7 3.87 57.37 12.69
CA ASP A 7 4.74 56.20 12.93
C ASP A 7 3.99 54.90 12.59
N SER A 8 3.96 54.57 11.31
CA SER A 8 3.61 53.24 10.80
C SER A 8 4.86 52.36 10.84
N ALA A 9 5.07 51.67 11.97
CA ALA A 9 6.13 50.68 12.11
C ALA A 9 6.00 49.60 11.02
N SER A 10 6.99 49.56 10.13
CA SER A 10 7.12 48.56 9.09
C SER A 10 7.40 47.19 9.71
N VAL A 11 6.48 46.24 9.52
CA VAL A 11 6.71 44.82 9.86
C VAL A 11 7.89 44.32 9.01
N PRO A 12 8.95 43.75 9.60
CA PRO A 12 10.13 43.36 8.83
C PRO A 12 9.77 42.27 7.82
N VAL A 13 10.02 42.56 6.54
CA VAL A 13 9.76 41.72 5.35
C VAL A 13 10.35 40.31 5.49
N THR A 14 11.39 40.15 6.32
CA THR A 14 12.03 38.86 6.64
C THR A 14 11.11 37.89 7.40
N GLY A 15 10.26 38.38 8.31
CA GLY A 15 9.30 37.57 9.06
C GLY A 15 8.15 37.05 8.20
N ALA A 16 7.66 37.87 7.27
CA ALA A 16 6.63 37.48 6.30
C ALA A 16 7.15 36.43 5.30
N ARG A 17 8.39 36.56 4.83
CA ARG A 17 9.03 35.59 3.93
C ARG A 17 9.30 34.25 4.63
N ARG A 18 9.76 34.26 5.88
CA ARG A 18 9.91 33.05 6.72
C ARG A 18 8.56 32.36 6.95
N ARG A 19 7.51 33.12 7.30
CA ARG A 19 6.16 32.58 7.52
C ARG A 19 5.54 31.99 6.23
N ARG A 20 5.78 32.63 5.06
CA ARG A 20 5.35 32.13 3.73
C ARG A 20 6.09 30.85 3.30
N LEU A 21 7.40 30.77 3.52
CA LEU A 21 8.20 29.57 3.24
C LEU A 21 7.80 28.40 4.15
N HIS A 22 7.53 28.67 5.43
CA HIS A 22 7.00 27.66 6.36
C HIS A 22 5.59 27.18 5.97
N THR A 23 4.78 27.96 5.25
CA THR A 23 3.46 27.52 4.73
C THR A 23 3.53 26.71 3.45
N ALA A 24 4.49 26.96 2.54
CA ALA A 24 4.60 26.26 1.26
C ALA A 24 5.43 24.96 1.32
N ALA A 25 6.19 24.72 2.39
CA ALA A 25 7.01 23.53 2.58
C ALA A 25 6.33 22.19 2.20
N PRO A 26 5.11 21.84 2.68
CA PRO A 26 4.48 20.57 2.30
C PRO A 26 4.20 20.49 0.79
N ALA A 27 3.84 21.60 0.14
CA ALA A 27 3.61 21.63 -1.29
C ALA A 27 4.91 21.34 -2.08
N MET A 28 6.03 21.96 -1.68
CA MET A 28 7.33 21.71 -2.30
C MET A 28 7.79 20.26 -2.13
N VAL A 29 7.62 19.70 -0.92
CA VAL A 29 7.96 18.29 -0.66
C VAL A 29 7.10 17.37 -1.52
N LEU A 30 5.80 17.64 -1.67
CA LEU A 30 4.91 16.81 -2.50
C LEU A 30 5.31 16.85 -3.97
N VAL A 31 5.62 18.05 -4.49
CA VAL A 31 6.00 18.23 -5.90
C VAL A 31 7.25 17.42 -6.26
N VAL A 32 8.22 17.34 -5.36
CA VAL A 32 9.44 16.54 -5.56
C VAL A 32 9.22 15.06 -5.29
N LEU A 33 8.44 14.72 -4.26
CA LEU A 33 8.26 13.34 -3.81
C LEU A 33 7.44 12.51 -4.80
N ALA A 34 6.42 13.10 -5.44
CA ALA A 34 5.55 12.39 -6.37
C ALA A 34 6.29 11.67 -7.52
N PRO A 35 7.12 12.34 -8.35
CA PRO A 35 7.87 11.66 -9.41
C PRO A 35 8.90 10.67 -8.87
N ILE A 36 9.52 10.94 -7.71
CA ILE A 36 10.48 10.00 -7.09
C ILE A 36 9.78 8.69 -6.71
N VAL A 37 8.59 8.78 -6.11
CA VAL A 37 7.81 7.59 -5.74
C VAL A 37 7.31 6.87 -6.99
N GLY A 38 6.80 7.60 -7.98
CA GLY A 38 6.27 7.02 -9.22
C GLY A 38 7.32 6.23 -10.02
N GLU A 39 8.53 6.76 -10.13
CA GLU A 39 9.53 6.26 -11.09
C GLU A 39 10.71 5.55 -10.44
N PHE A 40 11.35 6.18 -9.45
CA PHE A 40 12.59 5.67 -8.88
C PHE A 40 12.33 4.58 -7.85
N PHE A 41 11.32 4.76 -7.00
CA PHE A 41 11.00 3.74 -5.98
C PHE A 41 10.40 2.48 -6.60
N LEU A 42 9.81 2.59 -7.79
CA LEU A 42 9.37 1.46 -8.59
C LEU A 42 10.55 0.65 -9.16
N GLY A 43 11.73 1.27 -9.31
CA GLY A 43 12.85 0.71 -10.06
C GLY A 43 12.70 0.88 -11.57
N ASN A 44 11.80 1.75 -12.04
CA ASN A 44 11.59 2.00 -13.46
C ASN A 44 12.77 2.77 -14.08
N LEU A 45 13.37 3.67 -13.28
CA LEU A 45 14.51 4.48 -13.68
C LEU A 45 15.70 4.30 -12.72
N THR A 46 16.88 4.18 -13.31
CA THR A 46 18.15 4.14 -12.59
C THR A 46 18.54 5.53 -12.07
N VAL A 47 19.26 5.58 -10.95
CA VAL A 47 19.56 6.84 -10.22
C VAL A 47 20.41 7.84 -11.00
N ASP A 48 21.18 7.39 -11.99
CA ASP A 48 21.94 8.24 -12.92
C ASP A 48 21.03 9.09 -13.82
N LYS A 49 19.77 8.69 -14.00
CA LYS A 49 18.76 9.44 -14.75
C LYS A 49 18.05 10.52 -13.91
N ALA A 50 18.54 10.84 -12.70
CA ALA A 50 17.89 11.78 -11.78
C ALA A 50 17.52 13.15 -12.38
N LEU A 51 18.26 13.63 -13.40
CA LEU A 51 17.92 14.89 -14.08
C LEU A 51 16.57 14.86 -14.80
N ILE A 52 16.05 13.69 -15.18
CA ILE A 52 14.71 13.55 -15.78
C ILE A 52 13.59 13.95 -14.81
N LEU A 53 13.87 13.97 -13.51
CA LEU A 53 12.92 14.51 -12.52
C LEU A 53 12.54 15.96 -12.83
N LEU A 54 13.40 16.75 -13.47
CA LEU A 54 13.05 18.12 -13.88
C LEU A 54 11.89 18.12 -14.90
N LEU A 55 11.82 17.09 -15.73
CA LEU A 55 10.78 16.90 -16.74
C LEU A 55 9.49 16.32 -16.13
N PHE A 56 9.62 15.35 -15.23
CA PHE A 56 8.48 14.68 -14.60
C PHE A 56 7.86 15.48 -13.46
N THR A 57 8.61 16.38 -12.82
CA THR A 57 8.12 17.17 -11.69
C THR A 57 6.90 18.04 -12.06
N PRO A 58 6.88 18.76 -13.20
CA PRO A 58 5.68 19.45 -13.65
C PRO A 58 4.45 18.56 -13.77
N LEU A 59 4.60 17.36 -14.35
CA LEU A 59 3.50 16.43 -14.59
C LEU A 59 3.05 15.74 -13.29
N TYR A 60 3.94 14.94 -12.66
CA TYR A 60 3.66 14.17 -11.46
C TYR A 60 3.46 15.06 -10.23
N GLY A 61 4.44 15.94 -9.99
CA GLY A 61 4.44 16.84 -8.84
C GLY A 61 3.33 17.88 -8.93
N GLY A 62 3.17 18.48 -10.10
CA GLY A 62 2.07 19.42 -10.37
C GLY A 62 0.70 18.74 -10.25
N GLY A 63 0.53 17.55 -10.82
CA GLY A 63 -0.70 16.76 -10.75
C GLY A 63 -1.07 16.38 -9.32
N ALA A 64 -0.15 15.79 -8.55
CA ALA A 64 -0.37 15.43 -7.15
C ALA A 64 -0.74 16.65 -6.30
N LEU A 65 -0.04 17.77 -6.48
CA LEU A 65 -0.32 19.01 -5.75
C LEU A 65 -1.68 19.61 -6.15
N LEU A 66 -2.00 19.65 -7.44
CA LEU A 66 -3.26 20.19 -7.96
C LEU A 66 -4.45 19.40 -7.44
N ILE A 67 -4.39 18.07 -7.52
CA ILE A 67 -5.42 17.16 -7.01
C ILE A 67 -5.63 17.43 -5.51
N ARG A 68 -4.54 17.43 -4.74
CA ARG A 68 -4.61 17.60 -3.30
C ARG A 68 -5.20 18.93 -2.90
N GLU A 69 -4.72 20.03 -3.48
CA GLU A 69 -5.23 21.37 -3.18
C GLU A 69 -6.70 21.50 -3.57
N THR A 70 -7.11 20.97 -4.72
CA THR A 70 -8.51 21.04 -5.19
C THR A 70 -9.45 20.29 -4.25
N VAL A 71 -9.08 19.08 -3.82
CA VAL A 71 -9.86 18.28 -2.87
C VAL A 71 -9.97 18.99 -1.51
N ARG A 72 -8.87 19.55 -0.99
CA ARG A 72 -8.91 20.24 0.32
C ARG A 72 -9.69 21.56 0.27
N ARG A 73 -9.62 22.30 -0.84
CA ARG A 73 -10.40 23.55 -1.05
C ARG A 73 -11.90 23.31 -1.17
N THR A 74 -12.29 22.16 -1.72
CA THR A 74 -13.70 21.78 -1.87
C THR A 74 -14.24 21.04 -0.64
N HIS A 75 -13.46 20.99 0.46
CA HIS A 75 -13.79 20.27 1.70
C HIS A 75 -14.10 18.78 1.47
N ARG A 76 -13.44 18.18 0.48
CA ARG A 76 -13.59 16.77 0.09
C ARG A 76 -12.51 15.89 0.70
N GLY A 77 -12.75 14.58 0.61
CA GLY A 77 -11.90 13.55 1.21
C GLY A 77 -11.17 12.68 0.19
N TRP A 78 -10.60 11.58 0.69
CA TRP A 78 -9.87 10.59 -0.10
C TRP A 78 -10.66 9.99 -1.29
N PRO A 79 -11.98 9.74 -1.22
CA PRO A 79 -12.71 9.24 -2.40
C PRO A 79 -12.59 10.16 -3.62
N SER A 80 -12.71 11.48 -3.43
CA SER A 80 -12.52 12.46 -4.49
C SER A 80 -11.06 12.51 -4.97
N MET A 81 -10.11 12.36 -4.05
CA MET A 81 -8.67 12.33 -4.39
C MET A 81 -8.32 11.12 -5.26
N ILE A 82 -8.85 9.94 -4.95
CA ILE A 82 -8.67 8.71 -5.73
C ILE A 82 -9.28 8.83 -7.12
N LEU A 83 -10.48 9.41 -7.23
CA LEU A 83 -11.15 9.63 -8.52
C LEU A 83 -10.41 10.62 -9.41
N LEU A 84 -9.90 11.72 -8.83
CA LEU A 84 -9.06 12.67 -9.57
C LEU A 84 -7.68 12.08 -9.91
N ALA A 85 -7.14 11.20 -9.07
CA ALA A 85 -5.91 10.47 -9.38
C ALA A 85 -6.12 9.48 -10.55
N ALA A 86 -7.28 8.84 -10.64
CA ALA A 86 -7.65 8.01 -11.78
C ALA A 86 -7.83 8.84 -13.06
N ALA A 87 -8.42 10.04 -12.95
CA ALA A 87 -8.49 10.98 -14.06
C ALA A 87 -7.09 11.43 -14.52
N TYR A 88 -6.19 11.72 -13.58
CA TYR A 88 -4.78 12.03 -13.86
C TYR A 88 -4.08 10.88 -14.60
N ALA A 89 -4.23 9.64 -14.14
CA ALA A 89 -3.64 8.46 -14.78
C ALA A 89 -4.06 8.34 -16.26
N LEU A 90 -5.34 8.58 -16.55
CA LEU A 90 -5.86 8.53 -17.92
C LEU A 90 -5.48 9.74 -18.77
N ILE A 91 -5.25 10.92 -18.16
CA ILE A 91 -4.72 12.10 -18.85
C ILE A 91 -3.29 11.84 -19.31
N GLU A 92 -2.46 11.31 -18.41
CA GLU A 92 -1.07 10.96 -18.68
C GLU A 92 -1.00 9.88 -19.78
N GLU A 93 -1.61 8.72 -19.54
CA GLU A 93 -1.37 7.56 -20.39
C GLU A 93 -2.23 7.52 -21.67
N GLY A 94 -3.31 8.29 -21.70
CA GLY A 94 -4.23 8.35 -22.83
C GLY A 94 -3.87 9.46 -23.83
N PRO A 95 -4.18 10.74 -23.53
CA PRO A 95 -3.84 11.85 -24.42
C PRO A 95 -2.36 12.23 -24.51
N VAL A 96 -1.61 12.16 -23.40
CA VAL A 96 -0.22 12.69 -23.33
C VAL A 96 0.78 11.68 -23.89
N ASP A 97 0.85 10.49 -23.29
CA ASP A 97 1.82 9.45 -23.63
C ASP A 97 1.29 8.46 -24.67
N GLN A 98 -0.03 8.35 -24.79
CA GLN A 98 -0.70 7.46 -25.75
C GLN A 98 -0.40 5.97 -25.55
N LEU A 99 0.15 5.56 -24.40
CA LEU A 99 0.38 4.16 -24.01
C LEU A 99 -0.90 3.32 -24.15
N LEU A 100 -2.06 3.87 -23.77
CA LEU A 100 -3.33 3.13 -23.82
C LEU A 100 -3.70 2.64 -25.23
N TRP A 101 -3.09 3.22 -26.27
CA TRP A 101 -3.45 3.01 -27.66
C TRP A 101 -2.28 2.52 -28.52
N ASN A 102 -1.04 2.68 -28.06
CA ASN A 102 0.17 2.43 -28.83
C ASN A 102 0.71 1.00 -28.58
N PRO A 103 0.61 0.08 -29.57
CA PRO A 103 1.10 -1.28 -29.43
C PRO A 103 2.62 -1.42 -29.34
N GLY A 104 3.37 -0.36 -29.69
CA GLY A 104 4.84 -0.32 -29.68
C GLY A 104 5.42 0.65 -28.65
N TYR A 105 4.61 1.09 -27.68
CA TYR A 105 5.03 2.10 -26.70
C TYR A 105 6.36 1.73 -26.02
N SER A 106 7.30 2.67 -25.98
CA SER A 106 8.65 2.49 -25.40
C SER A 106 9.43 1.28 -25.96
N GLY A 107 9.18 0.91 -27.22
CA GLY A 107 9.82 -0.23 -27.88
C GLY A 107 9.27 -1.60 -27.44
N GLY A 108 8.28 -1.62 -26.54
CA GLY A 108 7.53 -2.81 -26.16
C GLY A 108 6.55 -3.18 -27.27
N HIS A 109 6.97 -4.06 -28.17
CA HIS A 109 6.06 -4.66 -29.15
C HIS A 109 5.10 -5.57 -28.36
N ASP A 110 3.79 -5.44 -28.62
CA ASP A 110 2.69 -6.22 -28.02
C ASP A 110 2.09 -5.67 -26.71
N ALA A 111 2.30 -4.38 -26.39
CA ALA A 111 1.73 -3.76 -25.19
C ALA A 111 0.19 -3.93 -25.08
N LEU A 112 -0.51 -3.97 -26.22
CA LEU A 112 -1.97 -4.14 -26.27
C LEU A 112 -2.43 -5.58 -26.59
N ALA A 113 -1.49 -6.52 -26.76
CA ALA A 113 -1.83 -7.89 -27.14
C ALA A 113 -2.49 -8.67 -25.99
N GLY A 114 -3.20 -9.73 -26.36
CA GLY A 114 -3.86 -10.65 -25.43
C GLY A 114 -5.38 -10.59 -25.48
N ASP A 115 -6.02 -11.44 -24.67
CA ASP A 115 -7.45 -11.73 -24.72
C ASP A 115 -8.32 -10.68 -24.00
N ALA A 116 -7.72 -9.76 -23.24
CA ALA A 116 -8.41 -8.61 -22.64
C ALA A 116 -8.43 -7.36 -23.54
N TYR A 117 -8.10 -7.51 -24.83
CA TYR A 117 -8.23 -6.46 -25.82
C TYR A 117 -9.70 -6.16 -26.17
N LEU A 118 -10.05 -4.88 -26.16
CA LEU A 118 -11.37 -4.38 -26.54
C LEU A 118 -11.28 -3.61 -27.87
N PRO A 119 -11.87 -4.12 -28.98
CA PRO A 119 -11.71 -3.52 -30.30
C PRO A 119 -12.26 -2.10 -30.43
N VAL A 120 -13.40 -1.81 -29.78
CA VAL A 120 -14.08 -0.51 -29.89
C VAL A 120 -13.25 0.63 -29.29
N PRO A 121 -12.80 0.56 -28.02
CA PRO A 121 -11.89 1.56 -27.49
C PRO A 121 -10.46 1.42 -28.04
N GLY A 122 -10.13 0.30 -28.70
CA GLY A 122 -8.80 0.05 -29.25
C GLY A 122 -7.72 -0.01 -28.17
N THR A 123 -8.03 -0.64 -27.03
CA THR A 123 -7.13 -0.76 -25.87
C THR A 123 -7.30 -2.11 -25.20
N ASN A 124 -6.31 -2.50 -24.40
CA ASN A 124 -6.34 -3.70 -23.58
C ASN A 124 -6.65 -3.34 -22.12
N VAL A 125 -7.64 -4.00 -21.52
CA VAL A 125 -8.05 -3.71 -20.14
C VAL A 125 -6.93 -3.98 -19.13
N SER A 126 -6.02 -4.92 -19.43
CA SER A 126 -4.85 -5.18 -18.58
C SER A 126 -3.87 -4.00 -18.52
N ILE A 127 -3.74 -3.23 -19.60
CA ILE A 127 -2.95 -1.98 -19.61
C ILE A 127 -3.66 -0.89 -18.83
N VAL A 128 -4.97 -0.74 -18.99
CA VAL A 128 -5.76 0.20 -18.17
C VAL A 128 -5.62 -0.12 -16.68
N GLN A 129 -5.66 -1.40 -16.32
CA GLN A 129 -5.38 -1.89 -14.96
C GLN A 129 -3.97 -1.51 -14.50
N ALA A 130 -2.96 -1.69 -15.35
CA ALA A 130 -1.57 -1.38 -15.03
C ALA A 130 -1.40 0.10 -14.68
N VAL A 131 -1.84 1.00 -15.56
CA VAL A 131 -1.71 2.45 -15.36
C VAL A 131 -2.50 2.93 -14.16
N LEU A 132 -3.72 2.43 -13.95
CA LEU A 132 -4.50 2.79 -12.77
C LEU A 132 -3.80 2.34 -11.48
N SER A 133 -3.10 1.20 -11.50
CA SER A 133 -2.33 0.76 -10.34
C SER A 133 -1.21 1.74 -10.03
N LEU A 134 -0.35 2.00 -11.01
CA LEU A 134 0.86 2.80 -10.88
C LEU A 134 0.53 4.23 -10.47
N HIS A 135 -0.27 4.93 -11.27
CA HIS A 135 -0.46 6.37 -11.11
C HIS A 135 -1.39 6.70 -9.94
N VAL A 136 -2.49 5.95 -9.74
CA VAL A 136 -3.43 6.27 -8.66
C VAL A 136 -2.79 6.05 -7.30
N ILE A 137 -2.18 4.90 -7.09
CA ILE A 137 -1.69 4.50 -5.78
C ILE A 137 -0.35 5.18 -5.51
N TRP A 138 0.64 5.01 -6.39
CA TRP A 138 2.01 5.39 -6.08
C TRP A 138 2.42 6.76 -6.60
N SER A 139 2.00 7.17 -7.80
CA SER A 139 2.34 8.52 -8.30
C SER A 139 1.57 9.63 -7.57
N ILE A 140 0.36 9.34 -7.07
CA ILE A 140 -0.52 10.34 -6.44
C ILE A 140 -0.83 10.06 -4.97
N CYS A 141 -1.50 8.95 -4.63
CA CYS A 141 -2.06 8.78 -3.28
C CYS A 141 -1.00 8.60 -2.18
N VAL A 142 0.01 7.76 -2.42
CA VAL A 142 1.11 7.49 -1.49
C VAL A 142 1.92 8.76 -1.17
N PRO A 143 2.44 9.54 -2.13
CA PRO A 143 3.20 10.74 -1.83
C PRO A 143 2.35 11.79 -1.10
N ILE A 144 1.07 11.95 -1.45
CA ILE A 144 0.15 12.82 -0.68
C ILE A 144 0.04 12.34 0.78
N ALA A 145 -0.21 11.04 1.01
CA ALA A 145 -0.38 10.48 2.35
C ALA A 145 0.90 10.57 3.20
N LEU A 146 2.06 10.38 2.59
CA LEU A 146 3.36 10.54 3.25
C LEU A 146 3.57 12.00 3.67
N VAL A 147 3.40 12.96 2.77
CA VAL A 147 3.58 14.38 3.10
C VAL A 147 2.57 14.83 4.15
N GLU A 148 1.31 14.44 4.05
CA GLU A 148 0.31 14.73 5.10
C GLU A 148 0.70 14.18 6.47
N SER A 149 1.44 13.06 6.53
CA SER A 149 1.95 12.48 7.78
C SER A 149 3.11 13.27 8.39
N PHE A 150 3.91 13.97 7.57
CA PHE A 150 4.97 14.88 8.05
C PHE A 150 4.42 16.23 8.55
N PHE A 151 3.22 16.61 8.11
CA PHE A 151 2.57 17.88 8.43
C PHE A 151 1.13 17.66 8.96
N PRO A 152 0.95 16.94 10.09
CA PRO A 152 -0.36 16.51 10.57
C PRO A 152 -1.33 17.67 10.83
N ASP A 153 -0.84 18.80 11.34
CA ASP A 153 -1.66 19.99 11.65
C ASP A 153 -2.24 20.67 10.39
N ARG A 154 -1.68 20.38 9.22
CA ARG A 154 -2.07 20.99 7.94
C ARG A 154 -2.63 20.00 6.92
N ARG A 155 -2.88 18.76 7.33
CA ARG A 155 -3.27 17.69 6.39
C ARG A 155 -4.63 17.94 5.72
N THR A 156 -5.61 18.49 6.43
CA THR A 156 -6.98 18.68 5.92
C THR A 156 -7.27 20.10 5.44
N VAL A 157 -6.29 21.00 5.43
CA VAL A 157 -6.45 22.39 4.98
C VAL A 157 -5.61 22.64 3.71
N PRO A 158 -6.04 23.56 2.83
CA PRO A 158 -5.21 23.99 1.69
C PRO A 158 -3.83 24.49 2.15
N TRP A 159 -2.78 24.13 1.44
CA TRP A 159 -1.41 24.59 1.72
C TRP A 159 -1.07 25.89 0.99
N LEU A 160 -1.71 26.13 -0.15
CA LEU A 160 -1.42 27.27 -1.02
C LEU A 160 -2.46 28.38 -0.87
N SER A 161 -2.14 29.58 -1.38
CA SER A 161 -3.15 30.61 -1.67
C SER A 161 -3.87 30.29 -2.98
N ARG A 162 -4.89 31.09 -3.37
CA ARG A 162 -5.53 30.95 -4.69
C ARG A 162 -4.53 31.10 -5.84
N ALA A 163 -3.61 32.07 -5.74
CA ALA A 163 -2.55 32.26 -6.73
C ALA A 163 -1.60 31.06 -6.79
N GLY A 164 -1.23 30.48 -5.64
CA GLY A 164 -0.40 29.28 -5.60
C GLY A 164 -1.11 28.05 -6.20
N TRP A 165 -2.42 27.92 -6.01
CA TRP A 165 -3.22 26.87 -6.65
C TRP A 165 -3.30 27.05 -8.17
N SER A 166 -3.49 28.28 -8.67
CA SER A 166 -3.38 28.59 -10.10
C SER A 166 -1.97 28.26 -10.63
N GLY A 167 -0.92 28.55 -9.86
CA GLY A 167 0.45 28.15 -10.19
C GLY A 167 0.63 26.64 -10.29
N ALA A 168 0.02 25.85 -9.40
CA ALA A 168 0.03 24.39 -9.48
C ALA A 168 -0.72 23.87 -10.72
N ALA A 169 -1.82 24.51 -11.10
CA ALA A 169 -2.55 24.18 -12.33
C ALA A 169 -1.71 24.49 -13.58
N LEU A 170 -1.03 25.64 -13.62
CA LEU A 170 -0.11 25.99 -14.70
C LEU A 170 1.09 25.05 -14.77
N LEU A 171 1.65 24.66 -13.61
CA LEU A 171 2.74 23.68 -13.54
C LEU A 171 2.33 22.33 -14.10
N PHE A 172 1.16 21.82 -13.71
CA PHE A 172 0.61 20.58 -14.26
C PHE A 172 0.33 20.70 -15.76
N GLY A 173 -0.28 21.81 -16.21
CA GLY A 173 -0.54 22.07 -17.63
C GLY A 173 0.75 22.15 -18.46
N ALA A 174 1.82 22.73 -17.90
CA ALA A 174 3.13 22.71 -18.53
C ALA A 174 3.69 21.28 -18.63
N GLY A 175 3.56 20.46 -17.59
CA GLY A 175 3.93 19.04 -17.62
C GLY A 175 3.19 18.26 -18.70
N VAL A 176 1.87 18.44 -18.80
CA VAL A 176 1.02 17.85 -19.85
C VAL A 176 1.49 18.28 -21.23
N ALA A 177 1.77 19.57 -21.45
CA ALA A 177 2.23 20.09 -22.73
C ALA A 177 3.62 19.55 -23.10
N ILE A 178 4.54 19.54 -22.15
CA ILE A 178 5.90 19.05 -22.37
C ILE A 178 5.88 17.54 -22.69
N GLY A 179 5.16 16.73 -21.90
CA GLY A 179 5.01 15.30 -22.17
C GLY A 179 4.40 15.04 -23.54
N PHE A 180 3.32 15.75 -23.89
CA PHE A 180 2.63 15.57 -25.17
C PHE A 180 3.52 15.91 -26.37
N VAL A 181 4.32 16.99 -26.27
CA VAL A 181 5.28 17.37 -27.31
C VAL A 181 6.43 16.36 -27.36
N GLY A 182 6.95 15.93 -26.22
CA GLY A 182 8.01 14.92 -26.10
C GLY A 182 7.59 13.61 -26.77
N THR A 183 6.45 13.05 -26.37
CA THR A 183 5.88 11.84 -26.97
C THR A 183 5.68 11.98 -28.48
N ARG A 184 5.22 13.14 -28.96
CA ARG A 184 5.08 13.37 -30.42
C ARG A 184 6.41 13.40 -31.17
N ALA A 185 7.47 13.87 -30.52
CA ALA A 185 8.80 13.95 -31.10
C ALA A 185 9.51 12.59 -31.10
N GLU A 186 9.26 11.78 -30.08
CA GLU A 186 9.90 10.46 -29.89
C GLU A 186 9.19 9.34 -30.66
N ASP A 187 7.86 9.37 -30.72
CA ASP A 187 7.06 8.29 -31.31
C ASP A 187 6.17 8.81 -32.46
N PRO A 188 6.15 8.17 -33.64
CA PRO A 188 5.27 8.54 -34.74
C PRO A 188 3.79 8.17 -34.51
N PHE A 189 3.47 7.27 -33.57
CA PHE A 189 2.11 6.79 -33.32
C PHE A 189 1.14 7.92 -32.95
N ARG A 190 -0.08 7.88 -33.50
CA ARG A 190 -1.14 8.85 -33.21
C ARG A 190 -2.44 8.12 -32.90
N ALA A 191 -2.94 8.34 -31.69
CA ALA A 191 -4.26 7.88 -31.29
C ALA A 191 -5.35 8.51 -32.18
N THR A 192 -6.38 7.73 -32.47
CA THR A 192 -7.50 8.16 -33.30
C THR A 192 -8.36 9.21 -32.57
N PRO A 193 -9.11 10.05 -33.30
CA PRO A 193 -10.07 10.98 -32.69
C PRO A 193 -11.07 10.28 -31.77
N LEU A 194 -11.47 9.04 -32.10
CA LEU A 194 -12.37 8.24 -31.28
C LEU A 194 -11.72 7.84 -29.94
N GLN A 195 -10.48 7.35 -29.96
CA GLN A 195 -9.72 7.02 -28.73
C GLN A 195 -9.58 8.25 -27.82
N HIS A 196 -9.23 9.40 -28.38
CA HIS A 196 -9.20 10.65 -27.65
C HIS A 196 -10.58 11.00 -27.07
N ALA A 197 -11.64 10.97 -27.87
CA ALA A 197 -12.99 11.29 -27.41
C ALA A 197 -13.45 10.36 -26.26
N LEU A 198 -13.25 9.04 -26.39
CA LEU A 198 -13.60 8.06 -25.37
C LEU A 198 -12.82 8.32 -24.07
N SER A 199 -11.52 8.55 -24.16
CA SER A 199 -10.69 8.85 -22.98
C SER A 199 -11.15 10.14 -22.28
N ILE A 200 -11.43 11.20 -23.03
CA ILE A 200 -11.89 12.49 -22.50
C ILE A 200 -13.25 12.32 -21.80
N VAL A 201 -14.18 11.56 -22.37
CA VAL A 201 -15.48 11.29 -21.74
C VAL A 201 -15.30 10.60 -20.39
N VAL A 202 -14.44 9.59 -20.31
CA VAL A 202 -14.15 8.89 -19.03
C VAL A 202 -13.47 9.82 -18.04
N ILE A 203 -12.45 10.59 -18.46
CA ILE A 203 -11.74 11.57 -17.63
C ILE A 203 -12.72 12.59 -17.04
N VAL A 204 -13.57 13.20 -17.88
CA VAL A 204 -14.58 14.16 -17.44
C VAL A 204 -15.58 13.51 -16.49
N GLY A 205 -16.03 12.28 -16.79
CA GLY A 205 -16.90 11.50 -15.90
C GLY A 205 -16.29 11.27 -14.52
N LEU A 206 -15.00 10.91 -14.44
CA LEU A 206 -14.27 10.74 -13.18
C LEU A 206 -14.12 12.05 -12.41
N ILE A 207 -13.83 13.15 -13.10
CA ILE A 207 -13.74 14.48 -12.50
C ILE A 207 -15.10 14.88 -11.92
N VAL A 208 -16.18 14.77 -12.68
CA VAL A 208 -17.55 15.06 -12.21
C VAL A 208 -17.89 14.18 -11.01
N LEU A 209 -17.65 12.87 -11.10
CA LEU A 209 -17.91 11.94 -10.02
C LEU A 209 -17.14 12.28 -8.74
N ALA A 210 -15.90 12.78 -8.86
CA ALA A 210 -15.11 13.23 -7.71
C ALA A 210 -15.80 14.35 -6.92
N PHE A 211 -16.59 15.19 -7.59
CA PHE A 211 -17.35 16.29 -6.98
C PHE A 211 -18.82 15.95 -6.69
N VAL A 212 -19.33 14.81 -7.12
CA VAL A 212 -20.71 14.37 -6.80
C VAL A 212 -20.73 13.30 -5.70
N VAL A 213 -19.65 12.52 -5.52
CA VAL A 213 -19.58 11.50 -4.46
C VAL A 213 -19.82 12.13 -3.07
N PRO A 214 -20.65 11.50 -2.21
CA PRO A 214 -20.94 12.02 -0.88
C PRO A 214 -19.69 12.24 -0.01
N THR A 215 -19.63 13.40 0.63
CA THR A 215 -18.64 13.72 1.67
C THR A 215 -19.21 13.39 3.05
N GLY A 216 -18.35 12.94 3.97
CA GLY A 216 -18.76 12.63 5.35
C GLY A 216 -19.39 11.25 5.48
N LEU A 217 -18.57 10.27 5.87
CA LEU A 217 -19.06 8.94 6.20
C LEU A 217 -19.46 8.88 7.68
N ARG A 218 -20.62 8.29 7.97
CA ARG A 218 -21.06 8.05 9.35
C ARG A 218 -20.04 7.16 10.07
N ALA A 219 -19.61 7.61 11.26
CA ALA A 219 -18.74 6.83 12.12
C ALA A 219 -19.38 5.47 12.45
N VAL A 220 -18.54 4.46 12.61
CA VAL A 220 -18.92 3.11 13.03
C VAL A 220 -18.42 2.92 14.46
N ASP A 221 -19.31 2.50 15.36
CA ASP A 221 -18.94 2.21 16.76
C ASP A 221 -18.23 0.86 16.90
N ARG A 222 -17.09 0.74 16.22
CA ARG A 222 -16.10 -0.31 16.38
C ARG A 222 -14.72 0.33 16.45
N ARG A 223 -13.80 -0.31 17.16
CA ARG A 223 -12.40 0.15 17.20
C ARG A 223 -11.71 -0.16 15.89
N ALA A 224 -10.96 0.81 15.37
CA ALA A 224 -10.12 0.60 14.19
C ALA A 224 -9.10 -0.52 14.45
N PRO A 225 -8.67 -1.26 13.41
CA PRO A 225 -7.56 -2.20 13.53
C PRO A 225 -6.30 -1.51 14.05
N ARG A 226 -5.31 -2.29 14.50
CA ARG A 226 -4.00 -1.72 14.83
C ARG A 226 -3.34 -1.16 13.55
N PRO A 227 -2.62 -0.03 13.60
CA PRO A 227 -2.01 0.56 12.40
C PRO A 227 -1.17 -0.43 11.59
N TRP A 228 -0.34 -1.25 12.24
CA TRP A 228 0.48 -2.25 11.54
C TRP A 228 -0.35 -3.28 10.75
N LEU A 229 -1.56 -3.63 11.19
CA LEU A 229 -2.45 -4.53 10.43
C LEU A 229 -2.98 -3.86 9.17
N VAL A 230 -3.20 -2.54 9.22
CA VAL A 230 -3.57 -1.76 8.04
C VAL A 230 -2.39 -1.79 7.06
N GLY A 231 -1.17 -1.50 7.54
CA GLY A 231 0.02 -1.51 6.70
C GLY A 231 0.32 -2.87 6.08
N VAL A 232 0.26 -3.96 6.85
CA VAL A 232 0.43 -5.31 6.31
C VAL A 232 -0.66 -5.62 5.30
N THR A 233 -1.94 -5.37 5.60
CA THR A 233 -3.02 -5.63 4.62
C THR A 233 -2.81 -4.82 3.34
N THR A 234 -2.42 -3.55 3.44
CA THR A 234 -2.15 -2.72 2.27
C THR A 234 -0.95 -3.25 1.47
N LEU A 235 0.15 -3.64 2.13
CA LEU A 235 1.28 -4.29 1.46
C LEU A 235 0.84 -5.53 0.70
N LEU A 236 0.10 -6.45 1.34
CA LEU A 236 -0.31 -7.70 0.71
C LEU A 236 -1.23 -7.47 -0.50
N LEU A 237 -2.24 -6.61 -0.37
CA LEU A 237 -3.18 -6.35 -1.45
C LEU A 237 -2.53 -5.59 -2.60
N THR A 238 -1.70 -4.57 -2.32
CA THR A 238 -1.01 -3.83 -3.38
C THR A 238 0.10 -4.65 -4.04
N SER A 239 0.78 -5.54 -3.31
CA SER A 239 1.73 -6.51 -3.87
C SER A 239 1.05 -7.51 -4.78
N ALA A 240 -0.13 -8.02 -4.38
CA ALA A 240 -0.94 -8.86 -5.24
C ALA A 240 -1.33 -8.10 -6.52
N MET A 241 -1.83 -6.86 -6.40
CA MET A 241 -2.21 -6.04 -7.55
C MET A 241 -1.06 -5.85 -8.54
N LEU A 242 0.15 -5.49 -8.09
CA LEU A 242 1.28 -5.31 -9.00
C LEU A 242 1.84 -6.61 -9.54
N THR A 243 1.80 -7.70 -8.78
CA THR A 243 2.22 -9.01 -9.30
C THR A 243 1.30 -9.46 -10.45
N LEU A 244 -0.01 -9.22 -10.31
CA LEU A 244 -1.00 -9.47 -11.36
C LEU A 244 -0.78 -8.61 -12.61
N VAL A 245 -0.13 -7.46 -12.48
CA VAL A 245 0.16 -6.56 -13.60
C VAL A 245 1.51 -6.89 -14.25
N MET A 246 2.57 -7.02 -13.45
CA MET A 246 3.96 -7.05 -13.94
C MET A 246 4.47 -8.46 -14.21
N PHE A 247 3.89 -9.47 -13.58
CA PHE A 247 4.40 -10.84 -13.62
C PHE A 247 3.32 -11.87 -13.95
N TRP A 248 2.27 -11.45 -14.66
CA TRP A 248 1.19 -12.35 -15.07
C TRP A 248 1.68 -13.33 -16.14
N PRO A 249 1.50 -14.65 -15.97
CA PRO A 249 1.92 -15.63 -16.97
C PRO A 249 1.12 -15.47 -18.27
N THR A 250 1.81 -15.36 -19.41
CA THR A 250 1.19 -15.10 -20.72
C THR A 250 0.23 -16.20 -21.20
N ARG A 251 0.38 -17.44 -20.71
CA ARG A 251 -0.54 -18.55 -21.02
C ARG A 251 -1.90 -18.46 -20.32
N TRP A 252 -2.02 -17.60 -19.30
CA TRP A 252 -3.27 -17.42 -18.54
C TRP A 252 -4.03 -16.22 -19.09
N SER A 253 -5.36 -16.36 -19.15
CA SER A 253 -6.25 -15.27 -19.56
C SER A 253 -6.00 -14.00 -18.76
N GLN A 254 -5.83 -12.88 -19.45
CA GLN A 254 -5.69 -11.56 -18.85
C GLN A 254 -6.95 -11.16 -18.09
N TRP A 255 -8.14 -11.63 -18.48
CA TRP A 255 -9.38 -11.38 -17.74
C TRP A 255 -9.36 -11.93 -16.32
N ILE A 256 -8.64 -13.03 -16.08
CA ILE A 256 -8.45 -13.57 -14.73
C ILE A 256 -7.60 -12.59 -13.90
N SER A 257 -6.52 -12.05 -14.48
CA SER A 257 -5.71 -11.00 -13.84
C SER A 257 -6.56 -9.77 -13.51
N VAL A 258 -7.32 -9.28 -14.49
CA VAL A 258 -8.20 -8.11 -14.35
C VAL A 258 -9.23 -8.33 -13.25
N ALA A 259 -9.91 -9.47 -13.24
CA ALA A 259 -10.89 -9.79 -12.21
C ALA A 259 -10.26 -9.88 -10.82
N ALA A 260 -9.12 -10.58 -10.69
CA ALA A 260 -8.40 -10.70 -9.42
C ALA A 260 -7.91 -9.33 -8.92
N TRP A 261 -7.47 -8.46 -9.83
CA TRP A 261 -7.05 -7.11 -9.52
C TRP A 261 -8.22 -6.24 -9.04
N VAL A 262 -9.37 -6.28 -9.73
CA VAL A 262 -10.58 -5.56 -9.32
C VAL A 262 -11.03 -6.00 -7.92
N LEU A 263 -10.95 -7.29 -7.63
CA LEU A 263 -11.24 -7.84 -6.31
C LEU A 263 -10.27 -7.32 -5.24
N ALA A 264 -8.95 -7.34 -5.52
CA ALA A 264 -7.94 -6.84 -4.59
C ALA A 264 -8.08 -5.32 -4.33
N ALA A 265 -8.25 -4.53 -5.40
CA ALA A 265 -8.48 -3.09 -5.33
C ALA A 265 -9.78 -2.76 -4.58
N GLY A 266 -10.87 -3.46 -4.89
CA GLY A 266 -12.17 -3.32 -4.24
C GLY A 266 -12.12 -3.70 -2.76
N ALA A 267 -11.43 -4.79 -2.40
CA ALA A 267 -11.21 -5.21 -1.02
C ALA A 267 -10.41 -4.17 -0.23
N LEU A 268 -9.33 -3.63 -0.81
CA LEU A 268 -8.52 -2.59 -0.20
C LEU A 268 -9.33 -1.30 0.00
N ALA A 269 -10.00 -0.82 -1.05
CA ALA A 269 -10.81 0.39 -1.01
C ALA A 269 -11.96 0.27 0.02
N THR A 270 -12.66 -0.86 0.03
CA THR A 270 -13.75 -1.12 0.98
C THR A 270 -13.23 -1.26 2.41
N GLY A 271 -12.10 -1.97 2.59
CA GLY A 271 -11.45 -2.13 3.89
C GLY A 271 -11.02 -0.80 4.48
N LEU A 272 -10.30 0.03 3.72
CA LEU A 272 -9.88 1.37 4.15
C LEU A 272 -11.08 2.30 4.38
N ARG A 273 -12.10 2.24 3.51
CA ARG A 273 -13.35 3.00 3.69
C ARG A 273 -14.08 2.60 4.97
N TYR A 274 -14.10 1.32 5.32
CA TYR A 274 -14.73 0.83 6.54
C TYR A 274 -13.91 1.20 7.78
N TRP A 275 -12.61 0.89 7.79
CA TRP A 275 -11.73 1.16 8.92
C TRP A 275 -11.57 2.66 9.21
N SER A 276 -11.60 3.51 8.19
CA SER A 276 -11.54 4.97 8.38
C SER A 276 -12.74 5.56 9.11
N ARG A 277 -13.85 4.80 9.20
CA ARG A 277 -15.04 5.16 9.98
C ARG A 277 -14.99 4.64 11.41
N CYS A 278 -14.08 3.73 11.73
CA CYS A 278 -13.96 3.13 13.05
C CYS A 278 -13.33 4.10 14.06
N ARG A 279 -13.70 3.96 15.33
CA ARG A 279 -13.16 4.73 16.45
C ARG A 279 -11.66 4.52 16.58
N GLY A 280 -10.93 5.63 16.72
CA GLY A 280 -9.47 5.63 16.87
C GLY A 280 -8.70 5.51 15.55
N TRP A 281 -9.37 5.53 14.39
CA TRP A 281 -8.68 5.74 13.12
C TRP A 281 -8.00 7.12 13.10
N GLY A 282 -6.71 7.16 12.84
CA GLY A 282 -5.91 8.38 12.92
C GLY A 282 -4.74 8.40 11.94
N ASP A 283 -3.80 9.30 12.19
CA ASP A 283 -2.66 9.53 11.30
C ASP A 283 -1.72 8.32 11.22
N SER A 284 -1.57 7.57 12.32
CA SER A 284 -0.79 6.34 12.33
C SER A 284 -1.35 5.28 11.37
N HIS A 285 -2.68 5.18 11.21
CA HIS A 285 -3.31 4.26 10.25
C HIS A 285 -3.12 4.72 8.81
N ARG A 286 -3.19 6.02 8.55
CA ARG A 286 -2.94 6.60 7.21
C ARG A 286 -1.50 6.39 6.78
N LEU A 287 -0.56 6.69 7.67
CA LEU A 287 0.86 6.41 7.44
C LEU A 287 1.10 4.91 7.24
N ALA A 288 0.45 4.05 8.03
CA ALA A 288 0.62 2.60 7.86
C ALA A 288 0.10 2.12 6.51
N ALA A 289 -1.05 2.61 6.03
CA ALA A 289 -1.55 2.28 4.69
C ALA A 289 -0.55 2.75 3.61
N ALA A 290 -0.08 3.99 3.68
CA ALA A 290 0.92 4.53 2.75
C ALA A 290 2.25 3.75 2.80
N ALA A 291 2.71 3.38 4.00
CA ALA A 291 3.92 2.58 4.19
C ALA A 291 3.78 1.17 3.62
N GLY A 292 2.61 0.54 3.76
CA GLY A 292 2.32 -0.75 3.16
C GLY A 292 2.39 -0.71 1.64
N ALA A 293 1.74 0.29 1.03
CA ALA A 293 1.81 0.48 -0.43
C ALA A 293 3.23 0.82 -0.89
N LEU A 294 3.93 1.73 -0.20
CA LEU A 294 5.32 2.09 -0.52
C LEU A 294 6.26 0.88 -0.44
N ALA A 295 6.08 0.02 0.57
CA ALA A 295 6.87 -1.20 0.72
C ALA A 295 6.69 -2.17 -0.45
N THR A 296 5.54 -2.16 -1.13
CA THR A 296 5.34 -2.93 -2.36
C THR A 296 6.32 -2.51 -3.46
N TYR A 297 6.46 -1.21 -3.72
CA TYR A 297 7.43 -0.69 -4.69
C TYR A 297 8.86 -1.07 -4.28
N THR A 298 9.20 -0.95 -3.00
CA THR A 298 10.57 -1.27 -2.56
C THR A 298 10.99 -2.71 -2.80
N TRP A 299 10.08 -3.69 -2.74
CA TRP A 299 10.47 -5.08 -3.04
C TRP A 299 10.35 -5.39 -4.54
N ILE A 300 9.40 -4.79 -5.25
CA ILE A 300 9.21 -4.97 -6.71
C ILE A 300 10.36 -4.39 -7.52
N ALA A 301 10.99 -3.32 -7.04
CA ALA A 301 12.13 -2.71 -7.73
C ALA A 301 13.28 -3.70 -7.99
N PHE A 302 13.47 -4.72 -7.15
CA PHE A 302 14.55 -5.69 -7.31
C PHE A 302 14.38 -6.70 -8.47
N PRO A 303 13.20 -7.35 -8.66
CA PRO A 303 12.94 -8.18 -9.83
C PRO A 303 12.56 -7.39 -11.09
N HIS A 304 12.13 -6.13 -10.95
CA HIS A 304 11.79 -5.28 -12.08
C HIS A 304 13.05 -4.81 -12.82
N ARG A 305 12.96 -4.64 -14.14
CA ARG A 305 14.08 -4.16 -14.96
C ARG A 305 13.82 -2.71 -15.36
N PRO A 306 14.81 -1.82 -15.25
CA PRO A 306 14.62 -0.41 -15.57
C PRO A 306 14.40 -0.22 -17.07
N VAL A 307 13.51 0.72 -17.38
CA VAL A 307 13.24 1.16 -18.75
C VAL A 307 14.45 1.93 -19.29
N GLY A 308 14.81 1.65 -20.54
CA GLY A 308 16.03 2.17 -21.17
C GLY A 308 17.33 1.51 -20.71
N GLY A 309 17.25 0.45 -19.89
CA GLY A 309 18.41 -0.30 -19.40
C GLY A 309 19.24 0.44 -18.35
N GLY A 310 20.36 -0.19 -17.97
CA GLY A 310 21.27 0.29 -16.95
C GLY A 310 22.21 -0.82 -16.49
N GLY A 311 23.36 -0.46 -15.93
CA GLY A 311 24.27 -1.45 -15.36
C GLY A 311 23.63 -2.16 -14.17
N PRO A 312 23.68 -3.51 -14.04
CA PRO A 312 23.02 -4.24 -12.96
C PRO A 312 23.41 -3.76 -11.55
N VAL A 313 24.66 -3.30 -11.39
CA VAL A 313 25.17 -2.75 -10.13
C VAL A 313 24.53 -1.39 -9.80
N VAL A 314 24.37 -0.52 -10.81
CA VAL A 314 23.76 0.81 -10.63
C VAL A 314 22.28 0.67 -10.30
N ASP A 315 21.59 -0.25 -10.96
CA ASP A 315 20.20 -0.57 -10.69
C ASP A 315 20.01 -1.11 -9.27
N LEU A 316 20.77 -2.14 -8.88
CA LEU A 316 20.71 -2.70 -7.53
C LEU A 316 21.03 -1.67 -6.44
N ALA A 317 22.06 -0.84 -6.65
CA ALA A 317 22.42 0.23 -5.72
C ALA A 317 21.31 1.29 -5.62
N GLY A 318 20.73 1.68 -6.76
CA GLY A 318 19.61 2.61 -6.83
C GLY A 318 18.38 2.10 -6.07
N ASN A 319 18.03 0.83 -6.28
CA ASN A 319 16.91 0.17 -5.60
C ASN A 319 17.14 0.08 -4.08
N ALA A 320 18.37 -0.23 -3.66
CA ALA A 320 18.74 -0.23 -2.25
C ALA A 320 18.64 1.17 -1.61
N VAL A 321 19.13 2.21 -2.30
CA VAL A 321 19.01 3.61 -1.84
C VAL A 321 17.55 4.03 -1.72
N CYS A 322 16.71 3.70 -2.72
CA CYS A 322 15.29 4.00 -2.70
C CYS A 322 14.56 3.26 -1.55
N ALA A 323 14.89 1.99 -1.30
CA ALA A 323 14.34 1.22 -0.18
C ALA A 323 14.72 1.83 1.18
N LEU A 324 15.97 2.27 1.35
CA LEU A 324 16.43 2.97 2.56
C LEU A 324 15.73 4.34 2.72
N ALA A 325 15.56 5.09 1.63
CA ALA A 325 14.84 6.36 1.63
C ALA A 325 13.35 6.17 1.99
N ALA A 326 12.70 5.14 1.44
CA ALA A 326 11.34 4.77 1.79
C ALA A 326 11.19 4.45 3.28
N ALA A 327 12.10 3.63 3.83
CA ALA A 327 12.12 3.32 5.26
C ALA A 327 12.33 4.59 6.11
N ALA A 328 13.24 5.47 5.71
CA ALA A 328 13.50 6.74 6.38
C ALA A 328 12.28 7.67 6.37
N LEU A 329 11.55 7.75 5.25
CA LEU A 329 10.31 8.51 5.13
C LEU A 329 9.23 7.99 6.09
N VAL A 330 9.04 6.66 6.15
CA VAL A 330 8.05 6.04 7.05
C VAL A 330 8.43 6.28 8.52
N VAL A 331 9.69 6.06 8.88
CA VAL A 331 10.18 6.30 10.25
C VAL A 331 10.07 7.79 10.62
N GLY A 332 10.41 8.68 9.70
CA GLY A 332 10.30 10.13 9.89
C GLY A 332 8.86 10.57 10.12
N GLY A 333 7.92 10.08 9.31
CA GLY A 333 6.48 10.31 9.49
C GLY A 333 5.98 9.78 10.84
N ALA A 334 6.37 8.57 11.21
CA ALA A 334 5.96 7.95 12.48
C ALA A 334 6.46 8.75 13.69
N ARG A 335 7.71 9.22 13.65
CA ARG A 335 8.28 10.11 14.67
C ARG A 335 7.57 11.44 14.74
N ARG A 336 7.16 12.02 13.60
CA ARG A 336 6.40 13.27 13.57
C ARG A 336 5.01 13.14 14.16
N ILE A 337 4.30 12.07 13.83
CA ILE A 337 2.99 11.78 14.43
C ILE A 337 3.12 11.60 15.94
N ALA A 338 4.11 10.83 16.40
CA ALA A 338 4.33 10.59 17.84
C ALA A 338 4.66 11.87 18.62
N ARG A 339 5.34 12.84 17.99
CA ARG A 339 5.64 14.16 18.60
C ARG A 339 4.45 15.12 18.61
N ALA A 340 3.49 14.93 17.70
CA ALA A 340 2.30 15.77 17.57
C ALA A 340 1.16 15.34 18.51
N GLU A 341 1.19 14.11 19.04
CA GLU A 341 0.22 13.67 20.04
C GLU A 341 0.47 14.36 21.40
N PRO A 342 -0.47 15.16 21.93
CA PRO A 342 -0.31 15.76 23.26
C PRO A 342 -0.30 14.67 24.34
N PRO A 343 0.48 14.85 25.43
CA PRO A 343 0.49 13.91 26.55
C PRO A 343 -0.93 13.75 27.12
N PRO A 344 -1.32 12.54 27.56
CA PRO A 344 -2.67 12.31 28.08
C PRO A 344 -2.93 13.22 29.29
N GLY A 345 -3.94 14.09 29.17
CA GLY A 345 -4.32 15.00 30.24
C GLY A 345 -4.82 14.28 31.51
N PRO A 346 -4.80 14.93 32.68
CA PRO A 346 -5.08 14.31 33.99
C PRO A 346 -6.43 13.57 34.07
N ARG A 347 -7.45 14.06 33.37
CA ARG A 347 -8.81 13.45 33.35
C ARG A 347 -8.86 12.09 32.64
N GLY A 348 -7.91 11.80 31.75
CA GLY A 348 -7.77 10.48 31.12
C GLY A 348 -7.21 9.40 32.06
N ALA A 349 -6.52 9.81 33.14
CA ALA A 349 -6.03 8.91 34.17
C ALA A 349 -7.16 8.49 35.13
N GLU A 350 -8.05 9.41 35.50
CA GLU A 350 -9.19 9.13 36.39
C GLU A 350 -10.29 8.28 35.72
N ALA A 351 -10.59 8.52 34.44
CA ALA A 351 -11.52 7.68 33.68
C ALA A 351 -10.99 6.24 33.47
N ARG A 352 -9.67 6.07 33.40
CA ARG A 352 -9.02 4.74 33.41
C ARG A 352 -9.03 4.07 34.79
N GLY A 353 -9.17 4.85 35.86
CA GLY A 353 -9.31 4.36 37.24
C GLY A 353 -10.69 3.77 37.53
N ARG A 354 -11.77 4.40 37.03
CA ARG A 354 -13.16 4.00 37.36
C ARG A 354 -13.75 2.90 36.47
N GLY A 355 -13.24 2.70 35.24
CA GLY A 355 -13.69 1.64 34.33
C GLY A 355 -13.05 0.26 34.56
N ARG A 356 -12.28 0.08 35.64
CA ARG A 356 -11.41 -1.08 35.86
C ARG A 356 -12.05 -2.21 36.70
N ARG A 357 -13.38 -2.29 36.75
CA ARG A 357 -14.08 -3.47 37.25
C ARG A 357 -14.43 -4.38 36.07
N SER A 358 -13.71 -5.50 35.96
CA SER A 358 -13.81 -6.57 34.94
C SER A 358 -13.06 -6.38 33.60
N ALA A 359 -11.92 -5.68 33.57
CA ALA A 359 -10.97 -5.82 32.47
C ALA A 359 -9.97 -6.93 32.82
N ALA A 360 -9.94 -8.01 32.02
CA ALA A 360 -8.92 -9.05 32.12
C ALA A 360 -7.52 -8.40 32.27
N SER A 361 -6.73 -8.88 33.22
CA SER A 361 -5.37 -8.36 33.48
C SER A 361 -4.61 -8.22 32.16
N PRO A 362 -3.86 -7.14 31.93
CA PRO A 362 -3.15 -6.95 30.66
C PRO A 362 -2.24 -8.16 30.36
N PRO A 363 -2.08 -8.54 29.08
CA PRO A 363 -1.26 -9.69 28.72
C PRO A 363 0.19 -9.49 29.19
N PRO A 364 0.87 -10.55 29.68
CA PRO A 364 2.23 -10.45 30.19
C PRO A 364 3.20 -10.05 29.08
N ARG A 365 4.38 -9.51 29.43
CA ARG A 365 5.43 -9.16 28.44
C ARG A 365 5.75 -10.32 27.48
N ALA A 366 5.62 -11.54 27.98
CA ALA A 366 5.80 -12.77 27.21
C ALA A 366 4.87 -12.89 25.99
N TRP A 367 3.73 -12.21 25.99
CA TRP A 367 2.82 -12.08 24.86
C TRP A 367 3.52 -11.58 23.58
N ARG A 368 4.50 -10.69 23.72
CA ARG A 368 5.23 -10.11 22.59
C ARG A 368 6.06 -11.14 21.83
N TRP A 369 6.47 -12.24 22.47
CA TRP A 369 7.23 -13.31 21.82
C TRP A 369 6.41 -14.09 20.77
N MET A 370 5.08 -13.99 20.80
CA MET A 370 4.24 -14.59 19.75
C MET A 370 4.19 -13.75 18.47
N ILE A 371 4.65 -12.49 18.48
CA ILE A 371 4.53 -11.58 17.34
C ILE A 371 5.55 -11.93 16.23
N PRO A 372 6.86 -12.06 16.52
CA PRO A 372 7.85 -12.38 15.49
C PRO A 372 7.55 -13.64 14.68
N PRO A 373 7.22 -14.81 15.28
CA PRO A 373 6.98 -16.01 14.49
C PRO A 373 5.69 -15.91 13.65
N VAL A 374 4.66 -15.20 14.12
CA VAL A 374 3.44 -14.97 13.32
C VAL A 374 3.69 -14.04 12.15
N VAL A 375 4.48 -12.98 12.34
CA VAL A 375 4.89 -12.09 11.26
C VAL A 375 5.73 -12.88 10.24
N ALA A 376 6.68 -13.69 10.70
CA ALA A 376 7.48 -14.56 9.84
C ALA A 376 6.61 -15.57 9.06
N THR A 377 5.64 -16.22 9.70
CA THR A 377 4.67 -17.11 9.02
C THR A 377 3.95 -16.38 7.89
N VAL A 378 3.40 -15.18 8.15
CA VAL A 378 2.70 -14.39 7.12
C VAL A 378 3.64 -14.01 5.98
N THR A 379 4.85 -13.52 6.30
CA THR A 379 5.84 -13.13 5.30
C THR A 379 6.26 -14.32 4.43
N VAL A 380 6.60 -15.46 5.02
CA VAL A 380 7.03 -16.65 4.29
C VAL A 380 5.90 -17.17 3.38
N VAL A 381 4.66 -17.22 3.85
CA VAL A 381 3.52 -17.65 3.03
C VAL A 381 3.31 -16.73 1.82
N VAL A 382 3.49 -15.42 1.99
CA VAL A 382 3.33 -14.44 0.91
C VAL A 382 4.44 -14.58 -0.13
N VAL A 383 5.69 -14.73 0.33
CA VAL A 383 6.84 -14.95 -0.56
C VAL A 383 6.68 -16.28 -1.31
N VAL A 384 6.30 -17.35 -0.63
CA VAL A 384 6.07 -18.67 -1.23
C VAL A 384 4.92 -18.63 -2.23
N PHE A 385 3.82 -17.94 -1.92
CA PHE A 385 2.70 -17.76 -2.84
C PHE A 385 3.14 -17.02 -4.11
N ALA A 386 3.83 -15.88 -3.95
CA ALA A 386 4.35 -15.12 -5.08
C ALA A 386 5.33 -15.95 -5.92
N ALA A 387 6.30 -16.60 -5.29
CA ALA A 387 7.26 -17.47 -5.98
C ALA A 387 6.58 -18.65 -6.71
N SER A 388 5.53 -19.22 -6.12
CA SER A 388 4.78 -20.32 -6.75
C SER A 388 3.93 -19.88 -7.93
N VAL A 389 3.40 -18.64 -7.91
CA VAL A 389 2.73 -18.03 -9.06
C VAL A 389 3.75 -17.77 -10.18
N LEU A 390 4.90 -17.19 -9.83
CA LEU A 390 5.96 -16.86 -10.80
C LEU A 390 6.58 -18.10 -11.45
N GLN A 391 6.79 -19.17 -10.67
CA GLN A 391 7.39 -20.42 -11.14
C GLN A 391 6.35 -21.47 -11.49
N HIS A 392 5.10 -21.07 -11.74
CA HIS A 392 3.98 -22.02 -11.85
C HIS A 392 4.21 -23.06 -12.95
N ASP A 393 4.78 -22.66 -14.10
CA ASP A 393 5.14 -23.54 -15.21
C ASP A 393 6.22 -24.54 -14.84
N ASP A 394 7.31 -24.07 -14.27
CA ASP A 394 8.45 -24.91 -13.89
C ASP A 394 8.05 -25.93 -12.81
N LEU A 395 7.25 -25.49 -11.84
CA LEU A 395 6.72 -26.35 -10.77
C LEU A 395 5.78 -27.43 -11.30
N LEU A 396 4.92 -27.09 -12.28
CA LEU A 396 4.06 -28.07 -12.94
C LEU A 396 4.85 -29.03 -13.82
N ALA A 397 5.85 -28.55 -14.54
CA ALA A 397 6.71 -29.36 -15.39
C ALA A 397 7.51 -30.36 -14.54
N GLN A 398 8.05 -29.93 -13.41
CA GLN A 398 8.70 -30.81 -12.42
C GLN A 398 7.72 -31.85 -11.86
N ALA A 399 6.54 -31.44 -11.42
CA ALA A 399 5.54 -32.37 -10.88
C ALA A 399 5.07 -33.40 -11.91
N ARG A 400 4.97 -33.01 -13.19
CA ARG A 400 4.64 -33.90 -14.31
C ARG A 400 5.77 -34.85 -14.67
N ALA A 401 7.02 -34.43 -14.49
CA ALA A 401 8.17 -35.31 -14.68
C ALA A 401 8.25 -36.40 -13.59
N GLU A 402 7.83 -36.07 -12.37
CA GLU A 402 7.77 -37.01 -11.24
C GLU A 402 6.59 -38.00 -11.33
N ASP A 403 5.42 -37.55 -11.82
CA ASP A 403 4.26 -38.41 -12.08
C ASP A 403 3.67 -38.14 -13.48
N PRO A 404 4.18 -38.82 -14.52
CA PRO A 404 3.73 -38.61 -15.90
C PRO A 404 2.29 -39.04 -16.16
N ALA A 405 1.74 -39.93 -15.33
CA ALA A 405 0.39 -40.49 -15.48
C ALA A 405 -0.68 -39.64 -14.79
N ALA A 406 -0.30 -38.71 -13.92
CA ALA A 406 -1.23 -37.85 -13.20
C ALA A 406 -2.00 -36.90 -14.14
N PRO A 407 -3.34 -36.79 -14.01
CA PRO A 407 -4.11 -35.78 -14.71
C PRO A 407 -3.61 -34.37 -14.37
N HIS A 408 -3.58 -33.47 -15.35
CA HIS A 408 -3.11 -32.09 -15.15
C HIS A 408 -3.84 -31.38 -13.99
N ALA A 409 -5.16 -31.60 -13.88
CA ALA A 409 -5.96 -31.05 -12.77
C ALA A 409 -5.51 -31.55 -11.39
N ALA A 410 -5.04 -32.80 -11.29
CA ALA A 410 -4.54 -33.37 -10.04
C ALA A 410 -3.19 -32.74 -9.65
N LEU A 411 -2.29 -32.51 -10.61
CA LEU A 411 -1.02 -31.82 -10.39
C LEU A 411 -1.22 -30.37 -9.94
N VAL A 412 -2.15 -29.66 -10.58
CA VAL A 412 -2.54 -28.29 -10.20
C VAL A 412 -3.14 -28.28 -8.80
N ALA A 413 -4.07 -29.19 -8.49
CA ALA A 413 -4.66 -29.30 -7.16
C ALA A 413 -3.61 -29.61 -6.08
N GLN A 414 -2.63 -30.46 -6.39
CA GLN A 414 -1.53 -30.79 -5.49
C GLN A 414 -0.65 -29.57 -5.21
N LEU A 415 -0.35 -28.74 -6.21
CA LEU A 415 0.43 -27.51 -6.03
C LEU A 415 -0.31 -26.51 -5.13
N TRP A 416 -1.59 -26.24 -5.42
CA TRP A 416 -2.36 -25.22 -4.71
C TRP A 416 -2.82 -25.65 -3.32
N SER A 417 -3.08 -26.94 -3.08
CA SER A 417 -3.44 -27.45 -1.75
C SER A 417 -2.31 -27.26 -0.73
N ARG A 418 -1.05 -27.34 -1.16
CA ARG A 418 0.13 -27.05 -0.33
C ARG A 418 0.16 -25.59 0.11
N LEU A 419 -0.20 -24.66 -0.78
CA LEU A 419 -0.25 -23.23 -0.51
C LEU A 419 -1.45 -22.83 0.35
N LEU A 420 -2.60 -23.49 0.14
CA LEU A 420 -3.82 -23.23 0.88
C LEU A 420 -3.61 -23.42 2.39
N PHE A 421 -2.86 -24.45 2.79
CA PHE A 421 -2.54 -24.69 4.20
C PHE A 421 -1.74 -23.54 4.83
N GLY A 422 -0.71 -23.04 4.13
CA GLY A 422 0.06 -21.88 4.55
C GLY A 422 -0.81 -20.61 4.65
N ILE A 423 -1.69 -20.37 3.68
CA ILE A 423 -2.63 -19.24 3.70
C ILE A 423 -3.56 -19.30 4.91
N LEU A 424 -4.09 -20.49 5.23
CA LEU A 424 -4.92 -20.69 6.42
C LEU A 424 -4.17 -20.36 7.71
N LEU A 425 -2.89 -20.71 7.83
CA LEU A 425 -2.04 -20.33 8.96
C LEU A 425 -1.81 -18.81 9.01
N ALA A 426 -1.45 -18.20 7.87
CA ALA A 426 -1.21 -16.76 7.75
C ALA A 426 -2.45 -15.91 8.12
N VAL A 427 -3.66 -16.40 7.86
CA VAL A 427 -4.91 -15.74 8.25
C VAL A 427 -5.29 -16.04 9.71
N SER A 428 -5.16 -17.29 10.14
CA SER A 428 -5.65 -17.74 11.45
C SER A 428 -4.80 -17.22 12.61
N TRP A 429 -3.47 -17.08 12.45
CA TRP A 429 -2.59 -16.64 13.54
C TRP A 429 -2.77 -15.18 13.96
N PRO A 430 -2.88 -14.20 13.06
CA PRO A 430 -3.20 -12.83 13.43
C PRO A 430 -4.54 -12.72 14.17
N LEU A 431 -5.55 -13.51 13.76
CA LEU A 431 -6.84 -13.58 14.44
C LEU A 431 -6.73 -14.23 15.83
N CYS A 432 -5.91 -15.29 15.94
CA CYS A 432 -5.61 -15.97 17.20
C CYS A 432 -4.90 -15.01 18.17
N LEU A 433 -3.88 -14.28 17.73
CA LEU A 433 -3.19 -13.24 18.51
C LEU A 433 -4.19 -12.22 19.06
N GLN A 434 -5.14 -11.75 18.25
CA GLN A 434 -6.15 -10.79 18.73
C GLN A 434 -7.05 -11.37 19.82
N ARG A 435 -7.48 -12.63 19.70
CA ARG A 435 -8.38 -13.27 20.68
C ARG A 435 -7.65 -13.67 21.96
N LEU A 436 -6.41 -14.11 21.84
CA LEU A 436 -5.54 -14.41 22.97
C LEU A 436 -5.22 -13.14 23.77
N ALA A 437 -4.93 -12.01 23.12
CA ALA A 437 -4.74 -10.71 23.78
C ALA A 437 -5.97 -10.24 24.58
N ARG A 438 -7.16 -10.81 24.33
CA ARG A 438 -8.41 -10.55 25.08
C ARG A 438 -8.65 -11.57 26.21
N GLY A 439 -7.71 -12.47 26.49
CA GLY A 439 -7.82 -13.46 27.57
C GLY A 439 -8.66 -14.70 27.24
N SER A 440 -8.90 -15.02 25.96
CA SER A 440 -9.71 -16.20 25.60
C SER A 440 -9.00 -17.54 25.90
N THR A 441 -9.40 -18.19 26.99
CA THR A 441 -8.85 -19.49 27.43
C THR A 441 -9.16 -20.65 26.46
N ALA A 442 -10.27 -20.56 25.72
CA ALA A 442 -10.62 -21.52 24.67
C ALA A 442 -9.63 -21.44 23.49
N VAL A 443 -9.29 -20.22 23.06
CA VAL A 443 -8.31 -19.99 21.99
C VAL A 443 -6.91 -20.36 22.44
N TYR A 444 -6.54 -20.12 23.70
CA TYR A 444 -5.26 -20.56 24.26
C TYR A 444 -5.06 -22.08 24.19
N ARG A 445 -6.08 -22.87 24.55
CA ARG A 445 -6.03 -24.34 24.44
C ARG A 445 -6.00 -24.85 23.00
N ARG A 446 -6.65 -24.15 22.07
CA ARG A 446 -6.62 -24.49 20.64
C ARG A 446 -5.29 -24.12 20.01
N CYS A 447 -4.72 -22.95 20.34
CA CYS A 447 -3.43 -22.46 19.85
C CYS A 447 -2.32 -23.50 20.04
N ARG A 448 -2.19 -24.08 21.24
CA ARG A 448 -1.17 -25.11 21.51
C ARG A 448 -1.31 -26.35 20.64
N ARG A 449 -2.54 -26.84 20.46
CA ARG A 449 -2.82 -28.05 19.67
C ARG A 449 -2.63 -27.79 18.18
N VAL A 450 -3.12 -26.65 17.70
CA VAL A 450 -3.00 -26.25 16.29
C VAL A 450 -1.55 -26.00 15.91
N ALA A 451 -0.77 -25.29 16.74
CA ALA A 451 0.65 -25.04 16.47
C ALA A 451 1.46 -26.34 16.36
N VAL A 452 1.25 -27.30 17.28
CA VAL A 452 1.95 -28.60 17.22
C VAL A 452 1.51 -29.41 16.01
N ALA A 453 0.19 -29.50 15.76
CA ALA A 453 -0.33 -30.23 14.61
C ALA A 453 0.16 -29.62 13.29
N ALA A 454 0.16 -28.29 13.18
CA ALA A 454 0.65 -27.57 12.01
C ALA A 454 2.15 -27.78 11.80
N ALA A 455 2.96 -27.72 12.87
CA ALA A 455 4.39 -28.00 12.78
C ALA A 455 4.66 -29.43 12.28
N ILE A 456 3.93 -30.43 12.78
CA ILE A 456 4.07 -31.83 12.34
C ILE A 456 3.68 -31.96 10.87
N VAL A 457 2.55 -31.39 10.45
CA VAL A 457 2.10 -31.43 9.05
C VAL A 457 3.10 -30.73 8.12
N LEU A 458 3.66 -29.60 8.54
CA LEU A 458 4.67 -28.87 7.76
C LEU A 458 5.99 -29.63 7.64
N LEU A 459 6.45 -30.27 8.72
CA LEU A 459 7.65 -31.12 8.68
C LEU A 459 7.43 -32.38 7.85
N ALA A 460 6.26 -33.01 7.96
CA ALA A 460 5.87 -34.14 7.11
C ALA A 460 5.81 -33.71 5.63
N ALA A 461 5.23 -32.55 5.33
CA ALA A 461 5.23 -31.98 3.98
C ALA A 461 6.65 -31.69 3.49
N ALA A 462 7.53 -31.15 4.34
CA ALA A 462 8.92 -30.90 3.96
C ALA A 462 9.71 -32.18 3.66
N ALA A 463 9.43 -33.27 4.39
CA ALA A 463 10.13 -34.55 4.26
C ALA A 463 9.56 -35.45 3.14
N LEU A 464 8.24 -35.43 2.95
CA LEU A 464 7.54 -36.38 2.07
C LEU A 464 7.05 -35.77 0.75
N ALA A 465 6.86 -34.44 0.68
CA ALA A 465 6.39 -33.82 -0.55
C ALA A 465 7.55 -33.63 -1.53
N ALA A 466 7.36 -34.16 -2.74
CA ALA A 466 8.25 -33.91 -3.87
C ALA A 466 8.10 -32.45 -4.36
N GLY A 467 9.18 -31.85 -4.86
CA GLY A 467 9.23 -30.43 -5.22
C GLY A 467 10.57 -29.76 -4.92
N PRO A 468 10.75 -28.48 -5.31
CA PRO A 468 12.03 -27.82 -5.24
C PRO A 468 12.52 -27.63 -3.80
N SER A 469 13.84 -27.62 -3.61
CA SER A 469 14.51 -27.49 -2.31
C SER A 469 14.07 -26.23 -1.55
N TRP A 470 13.81 -25.13 -2.25
CA TRP A 470 13.34 -23.87 -1.65
C TRP A 470 11.95 -24.01 -1.02
N LEU A 471 11.05 -24.80 -1.62
CA LEU A 471 9.70 -25.02 -1.09
C LEU A 471 9.74 -25.91 0.15
N ARG A 472 10.61 -26.92 0.16
CA ARG A 472 10.90 -27.73 1.36
C ARG A 472 11.47 -26.88 2.49
N LEU A 473 12.44 -26.01 2.18
CA LEU A 473 12.99 -25.05 3.14
C LEU A 473 11.90 -24.13 3.70
N ALA A 474 10.99 -23.63 2.86
CA ALA A 474 9.90 -22.80 3.31
C ALA A 474 8.96 -23.53 4.30
N HIS A 475 8.62 -24.80 4.04
CA HIS A 475 7.85 -25.61 4.99
C HIS A 475 8.59 -25.81 6.32
N VAL A 476 9.92 -26.02 6.29
CA VAL A 476 10.74 -26.10 7.52
C VAL A 476 10.71 -24.78 8.29
N VAL A 477 10.90 -23.65 7.61
CA VAL A 477 10.85 -22.32 8.24
C VAL A 477 9.46 -22.06 8.85
N LEU A 478 8.39 -22.42 8.15
CA LEU A 478 7.03 -22.33 8.68
C LEU A 478 6.87 -23.21 9.92
N ALA A 479 7.38 -24.45 9.91
CA ALA A 479 7.33 -25.34 11.07
C ALA A 479 8.09 -24.75 12.27
N VAL A 480 9.26 -24.14 12.06
CA VAL A 480 10.01 -23.43 13.10
C VAL A 480 9.19 -22.27 13.67
N CYS A 481 8.47 -21.53 12.83
CA CYS A 481 7.57 -20.47 13.27
C CYS A 481 6.43 -21.04 14.14
N GLU A 482 5.82 -22.15 13.75
CA GLU A 482 4.79 -22.84 14.54
C GLU A 482 5.32 -23.32 15.91
N VAL A 483 6.53 -23.89 15.95
CA VAL A 483 7.22 -24.25 17.19
C VAL A 483 7.48 -23.02 18.05
N GLY A 484 7.88 -21.90 17.44
CA GLY A 484 8.05 -20.61 18.12
C GLY A 484 6.74 -20.09 18.73
N ILE A 485 5.62 -20.19 18.00
CA ILE A 485 4.28 -19.85 18.50
C ILE A 485 3.90 -20.73 19.70
N PHE A 486 4.16 -22.04 19.61
CA PHE A 486 3.93 -22.97 20.70
C PHE A 486 4.77 -22.65 21.93
N ALA A 487 6.08 -22.43 21.76
CA ALA A 487 7.00 -22.10 22.84
C ALA A 487 6.61 -20.80 23.55
N ALA A 488 6.26 -19.76 22.77
CA ALA A 488 5.76 -18.50 23.31
C ALA A 488 4.44 -18.67 24.06
N ALA A 489 3.52 -19.51 23.57
CA ALA A 489 2.28 -19.84 24.29
C ALA A 489 2.54 -20.64 25.59
N MET A 490 3.61 -21.43 25.64
CA MET A 490 4.01 -22.23 26.81
C MET A 490 4.83 -21.47 27.85
N HIS A 491 5.22 -20.22 27.56
CA HIS A 491 5.99 -19.40 28.47
C HIS A 491 5.34 -19.35 29.88
N PRO A 492 6.11 -19.50 30.99
CA PRO A 492 5.57 -19.56 32.34
C PRO A 492 4.61 -18.41 32.68
N ALA A 493 4.96 -17.18 32.31
CA ALA A 493 4.11 -16.00 32.48
C ALA A 493 2.77 -16.07 31.72
N MET A 494 2.77 -16.67 30.51
CA MET A 494 1.55 -16.88 29.72
C MET A 494 0.64 -17.94 30.37
N ARG A 495 1.23 -19.05 30.84
CA ARG A 495 0.51 -20.11 31.56
C ARG A 495 -0.14 -19.58 32.84
N ALA A 496 0.61 -18.82 33.64
CA ALA A 496 0.11 -18.21 34.87
C ALA A 496 -1.08 -17.27 34.59
N TRP A 497 -0.96 -16.42 33.56
CA TRP A 497 -2.00 -15.46 33.19
C TRP A 497 -3.32 -16.13 32.77
N TYR A 498 -3.27 -17.21 32.00
CA TYR A 498 -4.46 -17.98 31.60
C TYR A 498 -4.98 -18.93 32.69
N ALA A 499 -4.17 -19.26 33.70
CA ALA A 499 -4.60 -20.01 34.88
C ALA A 499 -5.41 -19.11 35.84
N THR A 500 -4.99 -17.86 36.04
CA THR A 500 -5.71 -16.90 36.90
C THR A 500 -7.08 -16.49 36.34
N SER A 501 -7.24 -16.49 35.02
CA SER A 501 -8.50 -16.14 34.35
C SER A 501 -9.54 -17.29 34.33
N LYS A 502 -9.23 -18.43 34.96
CA LYS A 502 -10.18 -19.54 35.19
C LYS A 502 -10.87 -19.52 36.56
N ARG A 503 -10.42 -18.72 37.53
CA ARG A 503 -11.09 -18.69 38.85
C ARG A 503 -12.44 -17.96 38.71
N PRO A 504 -13.59 -18.60 38.99
CA PRO A 504 -14.82 -17.87 39.24
C PRO A 504 -14.55 -16.89 40.38
N ALA A 505 -15.13 -15.69 40.30
CA ALA A 505 -15.18 -14.80 41.45
C ALA A 505 -15.97 -15.53 42.54
N THR A 506 -15.27 -16.18 43.47
CA THR A 506 -15.87 -16.61 44.73
C THR A 506 -16.41 -15.36 45.41
N ARG A 507 -17.72 -15.36 45.68
CA ARG A 507 -18.38 -14.38 46.54
C ARG A 507 -17.49 -14.14 47.75
N ALA A 508 -16.96 -12.92 47.87
CA ALA A 508 -16.63 -12.39 49.17
C ALA A 508 -17.98 -11.93 49.75
N GLU A 509 -18.65 -12.86 50.42
CA GLU A 509 -19.50 -12.54 51.56
C GLU A 509 -18.55 -12.18 52.70
N ASP A 510 -18.75 -11.00 53.27
CA ASP A 510 -18.46 -10.63 54.67
C ASP A 510 -19.52 -9.54 54.98
N THR A 511 -20.55 -9.82 55.79
CA THR A 511 -20.56 -9.75 57.28
C THR A 511 -19.89 -8.53 57.86
#